data_AF-A0A529Y047-F1
#
_entry.id   AF-A0A529Y047-F1
#
_cell.length_a   1.000
_cell.length_b   1.000
_cell.length_c   1.000
_cell.angle_alpha   90.00
_cell.angle_beta   90.00
_cell.angle_gamma   90.00
#
_symmetry.space_group_name_H-M   'P 1'
#
loop_
_entity.id
_entity.type
_entity.pdbx_description
1 polymer ?
#
loop_
_entity_poly.entity_id
_entity_poly.type
_entity_poly.pdbx_seq_one_letter_code
_entity_poly.pdbx_strand_id
1 'polypeptide(L)'
;GSSLSAGERAELVARIEADGAGFVGQEAVTLSTTPVFVGGLLEPRPASLRVYLARTPEGWTVMPGGFARVGFSLDPTAIAMQRGGQAADVWVVSDRPVERETLLPQEHESFTRSMPGSLPSRAAENLTWLGRYIERSEDTLRVLRAYHVRLAETSDPDMPLLADIRDYLEPFGIDVGTAIPPGLIGTLDSAVYSAGQIRDRFSPDGWLALKDLAKTVHKFAETVAPGDDATRAMTVMLRKLAGFSGLLHENMYRFTGWRFLEIGRRLERGIQ
;
A
#
# COMPACT_ATOMS: atom_id res chain seq x y z
N GLY A 1 -33.20 20.50 9.42
CA GLY A 1 -34.14 21.38 8.71
C GLY A 1 -35.08 22.06 9.66
N SER A 2 -35.85 21.28 10.43
CA SER A 2 -36.88 21.79 11.38
C SER A 2 -36.34 22.66 12.52
N SER A 3 -35.07 22.50 12.90
CA SER A 3 -34.42 23.27 13.97
C SER A 3 -33.53 24.42 13.48
N LEU A 4 -33.48 24.68 12.17
CA LEU A 4 -32.64 25.77 11.62
C LEU A 4 -33.32 27.12 11.84
N SER A 5 -32.52 28.12 12.22
CA SER A 5 -32.96 29.51 12.23
C SER A 5 -33.26 30.02 10.82
N ALA A 6 -33.92 31.17 10.72
CA ALA A 6 -34.26 31.77 9.43
C ALA A 6 -33.03 32.05 8.56
N GLY A 7 -31.92 32.48 9.17
CA GLY A 7 -30.65 32.73 8.48
C GLY A 7 -30.00 31.43 7.97
N GLU A 8 -29.90 30.41 8.82
CA GLU A 8 -29.34 29.11 8.44
C GLU A 8 -30.17 28.40 7.37
N ARG A 9 -31.49 28.60 7.38
CA ARG A 9 -32.37 28.08 6.34
C ARG A 9 -32.12 28.75 4.99
N ALA A 10 -31.94 30.08 4.97
CA ALA A 10 -31.63 30.80 3.74
C ALA A 10 -30.28 30.36 3.15
N GLU A 11 -29.27 30.15 4.01
CA GLU A 11 -27.96 29.64 3.60
C GLU A 11 -28.05 28.21 3.04
N LEU A 12 -28.81 27.32 3.69
CA LEU A 12 -29.02 25.96 3.18
C LEU A 12 -29.73 25.97 1.81
N VAL A 13 -30.72 26.84 1.61
CA VAL A 13 -31.41 27.00 0.32
C VAL A 13 -30.42 27.46 -0.75
N ALA A 14 -29.61 28.48 -0.47
CA ALA A 14 -28.60 28.96 -1.43
C ALA A 14 -27.59 27.87 -1.82
N ARG A 15 -27.21 27.00 -0.88
CA ARG A 15 -26.33 25.84 -1.15
C ARG A 15 -26.99 24.77 -2.01
N ILE A 16 -28.27 24.47 -1.76
CA ILE A 16 -29.03 23.51 -2.57
C ILE A 16 -29.25 24.07 -3.98
N GLU A 17 -29.49 25.37 -4.13
CA GLU A 17 -29.62 26.01 -5.44
C GLU A 17 -28.29 26.02 -6.22
N ALA A 18 -27.17 26.18 -5.54
CA ALA A 18 -25.84 26.17 -6.15
C ALA A 18 -25.36 24.77 -6.58
N ASP A 19 -25.64 23.73 -5.80
CA ASP A 19 -25.21 22.34 -6.06
C ASP A 19 -26.27 21.31 -5.66
N GLY A 20 -27.44 21.36 -6.29
CA GLY A 20 -28.57 20.52 -5.92
C GLY A 20 -28.29 19.01 -6.01
N ALA A 21 -27.39 18.59 -6.91
CA ALA A 21 -27.02 17.18 -7.06
C ALA A 21 -26.23 16.64 -5.85
N GLY A 22 -25.62 17.51 -5.05
CA GLY A 22 -24.90 17.14 -3.83
C GLY A 22 -25.78 16.89 -2.61
N PHE A 23 -27.10 17.12 -2.68
CA PHE A 23 -28.01 17.02 -1.54
C PHE A 23 -29.08 15.95 -1.74
N VAL A 24 -29.43 15.27 -0.64
CA VAL A 24 -30.60 14.41 -0.55
C VAL A 24 -31.46 14.83 0.64
N GLY A 25 -32.76 14.92 0.42
CA GLY A 25 -33.74 15.11 1.47
C GLY A 25 -34.16 13.75 2.04
N GLN A 26 -34.11 13.61 3.35
CA GLN A 26 -34.64 12.44 4.05
C GLN A 26 -35.62 12.89 5.13
N GLU A 27 -36.71 12.14 5.27
CA GLU A 27 -37.65 12.35 6.38
C GLU A 27 -36.95 12.12 7.72
N ALA A 28 -37.21 13.01 8.68
CA ALA A 28 -36.70 12.85 10.04
C ALA A 28 -37.46 11.70 10.71
N VAL A 29 -36.81 10.54 10.81
CA VAL A 29 -37.37 9.38 11.50
C VAL A 29 -37.00 9.39 12.97
N THR A 30 -37.95 9.04 13.83
CA THR A 30 -37.69 8.80 15.26
C THR A 30 -37.02 7.44 15.40
N LEU A 31 -35.76 7.41 15.83
CA LEU A 31 -35.02 6.16 16.02
C LEU A 31 -35.56 5.39 17.24
N SER A 32 -35.61 4.07 17.12
CA SER A 32 -35.85 3.17 18.25
C SER A 32 -34.76 3.35 19.31
N THR A 33 -35.13 3.19 20.58
CA THR A 33 -34.19 3.28 21.71
C THR A 33 -33.85 1.91 22.28
N THR A 34 -32.63 1.76 22.78
CA THR A 34 -32.20 0.62 23.60
C THR A 34 -31.83 1.11 25.01
N PRO A 35 -32.07 0.33 26.08
CA PRO A 35 -31.63 0.70 27.42
C PRO A 35 -30.10 0.70 27.53
N VAL A 36 -29.54 1.75 28.13
CA VAL A 36 -28.11 1.87 28.44
C VAL A 36 -27.95 2.16 29.93
N PHE A 37 -27.01 1.47 30.57
CA PHE A 37 -26.71 1.68 31.97
C PHE A 37 -25.75 2.87 32.16
N VAL A 38 -26.26 3.97 32.72
CA VAL A 38 -25.52 5.21 32.96
C VAL A 38 -25.76 5.66 34.39
N GLY A 39 -24.70 5.86 35.17
CA GLY A 39 -24.81 6.43 36.52
C GLY A 39 -25.67 5.62 37.51
N GLY A 40 -25.78 4.30 37.33
CA GLY A 40 -26.60 3.44 38.19
C GLY A 40 -28.06 3.28 37.75
N LEU A 41 -28.47 3.92 36.66
CA LEU A 41 -29.82 3.88 36.13
C LEU A 41 -29.83 3.39 34.67
N LEU A 42 -30.96 2.81 34.24
CA LEU A 42 -31.18 2.47 32.84
C LEU A 42 -31.87 3.65 32.14
N GLU A 43 -31.25 4.14 31.09
CA GLU A 43 -31.78 5.24 30.28
C GLU A 43 -32.05 4.78 28.84
N PRO A 44 -33.17 5.17 28.21
CA PRO A 44 -33.43 4.86 26.81
C PRO A 44 -32.55 5.75 25.91
N ARG A 45 -31.70 5.12 25.10
CA ARG A 45 -30.82 5.84 24.16
C ARG A 45 -31.10 5.42 22.72
N PRO A 46 -31.14 6.36 21.76
CA PRO A 46 -31.33 6.04 20.34
C PRO A 46 -30.30 5.02 19.86
N ALA A 47 -30.74 4.01 19.13
CA ALA A 47 -29.88 2.96 18.60
C ALA A 47 -30.04 2.80 17.08
N SER A 48 -28.94 2.48 16.43
CA SER A 48 -28.90 2.12 15.01
C SER A 48 -28.24 0.77 14.83
N LEU A 49 -28.82 -0.08 13.99
CA LEU A 49 -28.28 -1.39 13.64
C LEU A 49 -27.87 -1.42 12.18
N ARG A 50 -26.61 -1.76 11.91
CA ARG A 50 -26.14 -2.09 10.56
C ARG A 50 -26.08 -3.61 10.41
N VAL A 51 -26.85 -4.13 9.46
CA VAL A 51 -26.79 -5.55 9.07
C VAL A 51 -25.89 -5.71 7.83
N TYR A 52 -25.37 -6.93 7.64
CA TYR A 52 -24.52 -7.26 6.51
C TYR A 52 -25.18 -8.36 5.67
N LEU A 53 -25.14 -8.17 4.34
CA LEU A 53 -25.66 -9.14 3.38
C LEU A 53 -24.49 -9.76 2.64
N ALA A 54 -24.48 -11.10 2.55
CA ALA A 54 -23.54 -11.86 1.75
C ALA A 54 -24.23 -12.35 0.46
N ARG A 55 -23.53 -12.31 -0.67
CA ARG A 55 -24.02 -12.88 -1.93
C ARG A 55 -23.64 -14.36 -1.99
N THR A 56 -24.65 -15.23 -2.08
CA THR A 56 -24.52 -16.68 -2.32
C THR A 56 -24.97 -17.02 -3.74
N PRO A 57 -24.73 -18.24 -4.23
CA PRO A 57 -25.26 -18.70 -5.51
C PRO A 57 -26.80 -18.61 -5.62
N GLU A 58 -27.51 -18.73 -4.49
CA GLU A 58 -28.97 -18.69 -4.39
C GLU A 58 -29.53 -17.27 -4.25
N GLY A 59 -28.69 -16.27 -3.95
CA GLY A 59 -29.13 -14.88 -3.83
C GLY A 59 -28.39 -14.09 -2.75
N TRP A 60 -29.05 -13.07 -2.20
CA TRP A 60 -28.53 -12.32 -1.06
C TRP A 60 -29.05 -12.92 0.24
N THR A 61 -28.14 -13.19 1.18
CA THR A 61 -28.48 -13.72 2.51
C THR A 61 -28.02 -12.72 3.57
N VAL A 62 -28.89 -12.42 4.52
CA VAL A 62 -28.55 -11.58 5.68
C VAL A 62 -27.76 -12.42 6.67
N MET A 63 -26.58 -11.95 7.08
CA MET A 63 -25.79 -12.63 8.09
C MET A 63 -26.43 -12.49 9.48
N PRO A 64 -26.42 -13.54 10.32
CA PRO A 64 -26.95 -13.47 11.67
C PRO A 64 -26.06 -12.56 12.53
N GLY A 65 -26.51 -11.33 12.74
CA GLY A 65 -25.84 -10.34 13.58
C GLY A 65 -25.88 -8.95 12.95
N GLY A 66 -24.98 -8.10 13.43
CA GLY A 66 -24.82 -6.76 12.92
C GLY A 66 -23.91 -5.92 13.80
N PHE A 67 -23.76 -4.67 13.41
CA PHE A 67 -23.05 -3.68 14.19
C PHE A 67 -24.05 -2.69 14.76
N ALA A 68 -24.33 -2.80 16.07
CA ALA A 68 -25.18 -1.86 16.78
C ALA A 68 -24.36 -0.69 17.33
N ARG A 69 -24.94 0.50 17.20
CA ARG A 69 -24.44 1.73 17.83
C ARG A 69 -25.52 2.38 18.64
N VAL A 70 -25.13 2.92 19.77
CA VAL A 70 -26.01 3.62 20.70
C VAL A 70 -25.50 5.05 20.90
N GLY A 71 -26.41 6.01 20.79
CA GLY A 71 -26.12 7.44 20.90
C GLY A 71 -25.79 7.86 22.33
N PHE A 72 -24.91 8.86 22.47
CA PHE A 72 -24.55 9.45 23.76
C PHE A 72 -25.55 10.49 24.28
N SER A 73 -26.42 11.02 23.43
CA SER A 73 -27.46 11.98 23.79
C SER A 73 -28.85 11.33 23.78
N LEU A 74 -29.82 12.01 24.38
CA LEU A 74 -31.23 11.62 24.33
C LEU A 74 -31.92 12.10 23.04
N ASP A 75 -31.20 12.82 22.18
CA ASP A 75 -31.74 13.37 20.94
C ASP A 75 -31.89 12.24 19.89
N PRO A 76 -33.12 11.85 19.53
CA PRO A 76 -33.36 10.77 18.57
C PRO A 76 -32.97 11.13 17.14
N THR A 77 -32.69 12.41 16.85
CA THR A 77 -32.21 12.86 15.53
C THR A 77 -30.69 12.79 15.40
N ALA A 78 -29.96 12.56 16.50
CA ALA A 78 -28.52 12.73 16.57
C ALA A 78 -27.67 11.57 16.04
N ILE A 79 -28.24 10.59 15.31
CA ILE A 79 -27.45 9.52 14.68
C ILE A 79 -27.20 9.84 13.21
N ALA A 80 -26.39 10.87 12.98
CA ALA A 80 -25.52 10.87 11.80
C ALA A 80 -24.35 9.93 12.14
N MET A 81 -24.12 8.90 11.32
CA MET A 81 -23.15 7.81 11.56
C MET A 81 -21.70 8.24 11.88
N GLN A 82 -21.39 9.54 11.81
CA GLN A 82 -20.07 10.14 11.95
C GLN A 82 -19.81 10.87 13.28
N ARG A 83 -20.80 11.09 14.16
CA ARG A 83 -20.62 11.86 15.43
C ARG A 83 -20.32 11.02 16.67
N GLY A 84 -19.85 9.79 16.50
CA GLY A 84 -19.52 8.89 17.61
C GLY A 84 -20.73 8.17 18.21
N GLY A 85 -20.46 7.21 19.09
CA GLY A 85 -21.44 6.37 19.77
C GLY A 85 -20.76 5.17 20.42
N GLN A 86 -21.42 4.54 21.40
CA GLN A 86 -20.95 3.27 21.95
C GLN A 86 -21.37 2.12 21.05
N ALA A 87 -20.48 1.14 20.85
CA ALA A 87 -20.84 -0.11 20.21
C ALA A 87 -21.59 -1.00 21.21
N ALA A 88 -22.57 -1.75 20.73
CA ALA A 88 -23.27 -2.76 21.52
C ALA A 88 -23.24 -4.10 20.78
N ASP A 89 -23.22 -5.18 21.55
CA ASP A 89 -23.36 -6.53 21.00
C ASP A 89 -24.77 -6.74 20.46
N VAL A 90 -24.86 -7.46 19.34
CA VAL A 90 -26.12 -7.81 18.69
C VAL A 90 -26.34 -9.31 18.83
N TRP A 91 -27.34 -9.69 19.61
CA TRP A 91 -27.70 -11.08 19.79
C TRP A 91 -28.89 -11.43 18.90
N VAL A 92 -28.67 -12.35 17.95
CA VAL A 92 -29.74 -12.95 17.15
C VAL A 92 -30.12 -14.26 17.81
N VAL A 93 -31.36 -14.33 18.31
CA VAL A 93 -31.87 -15.50 19.02
C VAL A 93 -32.34 -16.55 18.01
N SER A 94 -32.07 -17.82 18.31
CA SER A 94 -32.51 -18.98 17.52
C SER A 94 -33.34 -19.92 18.38
N ASP A 95 -34.47 -20.39 17.84
CA ASP A 95 -35.32 -21.42 18.47
C ASP A 95 -34.76 -22.84 18.32
N ARG A 96 -33.66 -22.99 17.58
CA ARG A 96 -32.94 -24.26 17.36
C ARG A 96 -31.50 -24.14 17.86
N PRO A 97 -30.85 -25.26 18.23
CA PRO A 97 -29.43 -25.28 18.52
C PRO A 97 -28.64 -24.60 17.39
N VAL A 98 -27.87 -23.57 17.72
CA VAL A 98 -27.01 -22.87 16.77
C VAL A 98 -25.81 -23.75 16.46
N GLU A 99 -25.58 -24.04 15.18
CA GLU A 99 -24.40 -24.77 14.76
C GLU A 99 -23.13 -24.00 15.15
N ARG A 100 -22.18 -24.69 15.77
CA ARG A 100 -20.90 -24.11 16.15
C ARG A 100 -19.95 -24.19 14.96
N GLU A 101 -19.96 -23.16 14.13
CA GLU A 101 -18.87 -22.97 13.17
C GLU A 101 -17.57 -22.75 13.96
N THR A 102 -16.57 -23.59 13.70
CA THR A 102 -15.23 -23.50 14.28
C THR A 102 -14.21 -23.37 13.17
N LEU A 103 -13.27 -22.45 13.31
CA LEU A 103 -12.10 -22.34 12.42
C LEU A 103 -10.96 -23.27 12.88
N LEU A 104 -11.16 -24.03 13.95
CA LEU A 104 -10.17 -25.02 14.39
C LEU A 104 -10.19 -26.24 13.45
N PRO A 105 -9.02 -26.70 12.98
CA PRO A 105 -8.92 -27.86 12.11
C PRO A 105 -9.52 -29.09 12.79
N GLN A 106 -10.42 -29.80 12.11
CA GLN A 106 -10.87 -31.12 12.58
C GLN A 106 -9.90 -32.20 12.13
N GLU A 107 -9.70 -33.25 12.93
CA GLU A 107 -8.74 -34.34 12.65
C GLU A 107 -8.99 -35.07 11.31
N HIS A 108 -10.17 -34.88 10.70
CA HIS A 108 -10.56 -35.44 9.41
C HIS A 108 -10.59 -34.43 8.26
N GLU A 109 -10.24 -33.15 8.49
CA GLU A 109 -10.07 -32.20 7.40
C GLU A 109 -8.76 -32.51 6.67
N SER A 110 -8.89 -33.12 5.49
CA SER A 110 -7.82 -33.14 4.51
C SER A 110 -7.31 -31.71 4.34
N PHE A 111 -6.03 -31.49 4.64
CA PHE A 111 -5.37 -30.19 4.47
C PHE A 111 -5.63 -29.68 3.05
N THR A 112 -6.58 -28.77 2.91
CA THR A 112 -6.78 -28.03 1.67
C THR A 112 -5.73 -26.94 1.68
N ARG A 113 -4.72 -27.09 0.83
CA ARG A 113 -3.75 -26.03 0.60
C ARG A 113 -4.54 -24.81 0.12
N SER A 114 -4.70 -23.80 0.98
CA SER A 114 -5.28 -22.52 0.61
C SER A 114 -4.48 -22.00 -0.57
N MET A 115 -5.08 -22.07 -1.77
CA MET A 115 -4.51 -21.44 -2.94
C MET A 115 -4.48 -19.95 -2.62
N PRO A 116 -3.30 -19.30 -2.56
CA PRO A 116 -3.22 -17.89 -2.26
C PRO A 116 -4.17 -17.17 -3.21
N GLY A 117 -5.11 -16.40 -2.63
CA GLY A 117 -6.14 -15.72 -3.40
C GLY A 117 -5.57 -14.94 -4.58
N SER A 118 -6.40 -14.68 -5.60
CA SER A 118 -6.01 -13.94 -6.80
C SER A 118 -5.14 -12.74 -6.45
N LEU A 119 -3.93 -12.68 -7.03
CA LEU A 119 -3.01 -11.55 -6.83
C LEU A 119 -3.75 -10.26 -7.19
N PRO A 120 -3.96 -9.31 -6.25
CA PRO A 120 -4.62 -8.06 -6.59
C PRO A 120 -3.84 -7.33 -7.68
N SER A 121 -4.54 -6.70 -8.62
CA SER A 121 -3.90 -6.00 -9.75
C SER A 121 -2.86 -4.98 -9.29
N ARG A 122 -3.14 -4.23 -8.21
CA ARG A 122 -2.17 -3.32 -7.58
C ARG A 122 -0.90 -4.03 -7.09
N ALA A 123 -1.03 -5.21 -6.49
CA ALA A 123 0.13 -5.96 -6.02
C ALA A 123 0.97 -6.48 -7.20
N ALA A 124 0.30 -6.94 -8.26
CA ALA A 124 0.95 -7.35 -9.50
C ALA A 124 1.74 -6.19 -10.14
N GLU A 125 1.13 -5.01 -10.25
CA GLU A 125 1.75 -3.80 -10.78
C GLU A 125 2.99 -3.39 -9.97
N ASN A 126 2.88 -3.34 -8.64
CA ASN A 126 4.02 -2.99 -7.78
C ASN A 126 5.15 -4.01 -7.87
N LEU A 127 4.85 -5.31 -8.00
CA LEU A 127 5.87 -6.35 -8.19
C LEU A 127 6.57 -6.20 -9.55
N THR A 128 5.82 -5.92 -10.62
CA THR A 128 6.41 -5.69 -11.94
C THR A 128 7.29 -4.45 -11.96
N TRP A 129 6.83 -3.32 -11.43
CA TRP A 129 7.64 -2.11 -11.35
C TRP A 129 8.86 -2.29 -10.46
N LEU A 130 8.73 -2.94 -9.31
CA LEU A 130 9.86 -3.27 -8.47
C LEU A 130 10.92 -4.07 -9.23
N GLY A 131 10.51 -5.10 -9.99
CA GLY A 131 11.43 -5.90 -10.79
C GLY A 131 12.21 -5.05 -11.80
N ARG A 132 11.52 -4.13 -12.48
CA ARG A 132 12.13 -3.19 -13.42
C ARG A 132 13.10 -2.24 -12.73
N TYR A 133 12.72 -1.63 -11.62
CA TYR A 133 13.57 -0.67 -10.92
C TYR A 133 14.84 -1.31 -10.34
N ILE A 134 14.76 -2.54 -9.82
CA ILE A 134 15.93 -3.29 -9.35
C ILE A 134 16.89 -3.54 -10.52
N GLU A 135 16.38 -4.05 -11.63
CA GLU A 135 17.21 -4.41 -12.79
C GLU A 135 17.85 -3.16 -13.42
N ARG A 136 17.07 -2.10 -13.63
CA ARG A 136 17.57 -0.80 -14.11
C ARG A 136 18.66 -0.26 -13.20
N SER A 137 18.46 -0.33 -11.88
CA SER A 137 19.46 0.13 -10.91
C SER A 137 20.74 -0.70 -11.01
N GLU A 138 20.63 -2.02 -11.13
CA GLU A 138 21.78 -2.92 -11.28
C GLU A 138 22.62 -2.58 -12.51
N ASP A 139 21.98 -2.39 -13.66
CA ASP A 139 22.67 -2.11 -14.91
C ASP A 139 23.23 -0.69 -14.95
N THR A 140 22.49 0.30 -14.44
CA THR A 140 23.00 1.67 -14.28
C THR A 140 24.25 1.69 -13.39
N LEU A 141 24.23 0.98 -12.26
CA LEU A 141 25.39 0.86 -11.37
C LEU A 141 26.59 0.20 -12.06
N ARG A 142 26.37 -0.80 -12.93
CA ARG A 142 27.45 -1.46 -13.68
C ARG A 142 28.09 -0.52 -14.69
N VAL A 143 27.30 0.21 -15.47
CA VAL A 143 27.80 1.16 -16.47
C VAL A 143 28.52 2.32 -15.79
N LEU A 144 27.94 2.90 -14.73
CA LEU A 144 28.59 3.96 -13.95
C LEU A 144 29.91 3.50 -13.32
N ARG A 145 29.97 2.26 -12.82
CA ARG A 145 31.23 1.71 -12.30
C ARG A 145 32.28 1.62 -13.41
N ALA A 146 31.92 1.13 -14.60
CA ALA A 146 32.84 1.04 -15.73
C ALA A 146 33.33 2.43 -16.18
N TYR A 147 32.41 3.40 -16.23
CA TYR A 147 32.72 4.82 -16.52
C TYR A 147 33.73 5.38 -15.52
N HIS A 148 33.45 5.27 -14.22
CA HIS A 148 34.30 5.85 -13.19
C HIS A 148 35.66 5.16 -13.02
N VAL A 149 35.75 3.85 -13.28
CA VAL A 149 37.04 3.13 -13.37
C VAL A 149 37.89 3.76 -14.47
N ARG A 150 37.30 3.94 -15.66
CA ARG A 150 38.02 4.47 -16.81
C ARG A 150 38.37 5.95 -16.65
N LEU A 151 37.48 6.74 -16.04
CA LEU A 151 37.73 8.14 -15.71
C LEU A 151 38.91 8.26 -14.74
N ALA A 152 39.00 7.39 -13.73
CA ALA A 152 40.12 7.40 -12.78
C ALA A 152 41.45 7.03 -13.44
N GLU A 153 41.45 6.10 -14.39
CA GLU A 153 42.66 5.70 -15.13
C GLU A 153 43.19 6.79 -16.07
N THR A 154 42.29 7.50 -16.75
CA THR A 154 42.64 8.39 -17.87
C THR A 154 42.64 9.86 -17.49
N SER A 155 41.87 10.25 -16.47
CA SER A 155 41.61 11.64 -16.09
C SER A 155 41.10 12.53 -17.24
N ASP A 156 40.53 11.92 -18.28
CA ASP A 156 40.03 12.61 -19.48
C ASP A 156 38.56 12.25 -19.70
N PRO A 157 37.60 13.09 -19.27
CA PRO A 157 36.17 12.83 -19.44
C PRO A 157 35.68 12.96 -20.89
N ASP A 158 36.50 13.52 -21.79
CA ASP A 158 36.14 13.76 -23.18
C ASP A 158 36.69 12.71 -24.14
N MET A 159 37.37 11.68 -23.62
CA MET A 159 37.79 10.56 -24.44
C MET A 159 36.58 9.88 -25.12
N PRO A 160 36.72 9.40 -26.37
CA PRO A 160 35.57 8.94 -27.17
C PRO A 160 34.66 7.92 -26.47
N LEU A 161 35.23 6.98 -25.73
CA LEU A 161 34.46 5.96 -24.99
C LEU A 161 33.64 6.55 -23.83
N LEU A 162 34.20 7.51 -23.08
CA LEU A 162 33.49 8.13 -21.96
C LEU A 162 32.40 9.08 -22.46
N ALA A 163 32.67 9.78 -23.58
CA ALA A 163 31.66 10.56 -24.27
C ALA A 163 30.49 9.68 -24.74
N ASP A 164 30.75 8.53 -25.36
CA ASP A 164 29.71 7.60 -25.81
C ASP A 164 28.87 7.05 -24.64
N ILE A 165 29.51 6.68 -23.52
CA ILE A 165 28.79 6.23 -22.31
C ILE A 165 27.92 7.36 -21.72
N ARG A 166 28.44 8.60 -21.68
CA ARG A 166 27.69 9.77 -21.22
C ARG A 166 26.45 10.00 -22.08
N ASP A 167 26.64 10.02 -23.40
CA ASP A 167 25.56 10.29 -24.36
C ASP A 167 24.53 9.15 -24.36
N TYR A 168 24.95 7.91 -24.11
CA TYR A 168 24.05 6.77 -23.90
C TYR A 168 23.21 6.90 -22.61
N LEU A 169 23.80 7.42 -21.53
CA LEU A 169 23.16 7.52 -20.21
C LEU A 169 22.28 8.77 -20.03
N GLU A 170 22.56 9.85 -20.76
CA GLU A 170 21.84 11.12 -20.67
C GLU A 170 20.31 10.98 -20.88
N PRO A 171 19.80 10.25 -21.90
CA PRO A 171 18.36 10.07 -22.10
C PRO A 171 17.63 9.38 -20.93
N PHE A 172 18.38 8.65 -20.09
CA PHE A 172 17.86 7.99 -18.90
C PHE A 172 17.91 8.87 -17.65
N GLY A 173 18.34 10.13 -17.78
CA GLY A 173 18.50 11.07 -16.67
C GLY A 173 19.69 10.74 -15.77
N ILE A 174 20.71 10.07 -16.31
CA ILE A 174 21.91 9.66 -15.57
C ILE A 174 23.07 10.57 -15.98
N ASP A 175 23.30 11.61 -15.19
CA ASP A 175 24.47 12.49 -15.33
C ASP A 175 25.74 11.85 -14.76
N VAL A 176 26.64 11.42 -15.63
CA VAL A 176 27.91 10.77 -15.27
C VAL A 176 28.93 11.73 -14.60
N GLY A 177 28.71 13.04 -14.66
CA GLY A 177 29.53 14.03 -13.95
C GLY A 177 29.29 14.00 -12.45
N THR A 178 28.13 13.52 -12.03
CA THR A 178 27.77 13.34 -10.62
C THR A 178 28.07 11.91 -10.17
N ALA A 179 28.82 11.73 -9.07
CA ALA A 179 29.24 10.41 -8.60
C ALA A 179 28.06 9.46 -8.30
N ILE A 180 26.98 9.99 -7.71
CA ILE A 180 25.73 9.29 -7.48
C ILE A 180 24.62 10.13 -8.13
N PRO A 181 24.25 9.82 -9.39
CA PRO A 181 23.31 10.66 -10.14
C PRO A 181 21.91 10.65 -9.52
N PRO A 182 21.17 11.78 -9.52
CA PRO A 182 19.80 11.83 -9.00
C PRO A 182 18.85 10.82 -9.67
N GLY A 183 19.04 10.51 -10.95
CA GLY A 183 18.24 9.48 -11.65
C GLY A 183 18.42 8.07 -11.08
N LEU A 184 19.62 7.72 -10.60
CA LEU A 184 19.87 6.45 -9.90
C LEU A 184 19.15 6.42 -8.55
N ILE A 185 19.22 7.52 -7.78
CA ILE A 185 18.52 7.67 -6.49
C ILE A 185 17.00 7.52 -6.71
N GLY A 186 16.44 8.25 -7.67
CA GLY A 186 15.01 8.20 -7.99
C GLY A 186 14.54 6.81 -8.41
N THR A 187 15.37 6.05 -9.14
CA THR A 187 15.06 4.66 -9.51
C THR A 187 15.02 3.75 -8.28
N LEU A 188 15.99 3.87 -7.38
CA LEU A 188 16.03 3.09 -6.14
C LEU A 188 14.90 3.48 -5.17
N ASP A 189 14.55 4.75 -5.08
CA ASP A 189 13.42 5.19 -4.26
C ASP A 189 12.08 4.70 -4.82
N SER A 190 11.96 4.64 -6.15
CA SER A 190 10.80 4.04 -6.80
C SER A 190 10.69 2.54 -6.50
N ALA A 191 11.82 1.84 -6.37
CA ALA A 191 11.86 0.45 -5.89
C ALA A 191 11.38 0.33 -4.43
N VAL A 192 11.88 1.18 -3.53
CA VAL A 192 11.45 1.21 -2.12
C VAL A 192 9.96 1.51 -1.99
N TYR A 193 9.47 2.49 -2.75
CA TYR A 193 8.06 2.86 -2.77
C TYR A 193 7.20 1.69 -3.23
N SER A 194 7.54 1.07 -4.37
CA SER A 194 6.81 -0.06 -4.94
C SER A 194 6.77 -1.24 -3.95
N ALA A 195 7.91 -1.61 -3.36
CA ALA A 195 7.98 -2.65 -2.34
C ALA A 195 7.19 -2.29 -1.06
N GLY A 196 7.15 -1.02 -0.69
CA GLY A 196 6.38 -0.53 0.47
C GLY A 196 4.87 -0.74 0.34
N GLN A 197 4.33 -0.69 -0.89
CA GLN A 197 2.90 -0.93 -1.17
C GLN A 197 2.49 -2.41 -1.00
N ILE A 198 3.45 -3.32 -0.97
CA ILE A 198 3.27 -4.78 -0.90
C ILE A 198 4.10 -5.37 0.23
N ARG A 199 4.26 -4.63 1.33
CA ARG A 199 5.15 -4.98 2.45
C ARG A 199 4.85 -6.35 3.05
N ASP A 200 3.59 -6.77 3.07
CA ASP A 200 3.13 -8.08 3.54
C ASP A 200 3.71 -9.26 2.73
N ARG A 201 4.31 -8.99 1.56
CA ARG A 201 4.89 -9.99 0.65
C ARG A 201 6.40 -10.16 0.80
N PHE A 202 7.05 -9.34 1.63
CA PHE A 202 8.50 -9.37 1.84
C PHE A 202 8.81 -9.99 3.19
N SER A 203 9.90 -10.76 3.25
CA SER A 203 10.48 -11.09 4.55
C SER A 203 10.96 -9.82 5.25
N PRO A 204 10.96 -9.80 6.60
CA PRO A 204 11.53 -8.69 7.36
C PRO A 204 12.96 -8.33 6.90
N ASP A 205 13.77 -9.35 6.60
CA ASP A 205 15.15 -9.19 6.13
C ASP A 205 15.23 -8.60 4.72
N GLY A 206 14.38 -9.04 3.80
CA GLY A 206 14.32 -8.49 2.44
C GLY A 206 13.92 -7.01 2.44
N TRP A 207 12.97 -6.64 3.31
CA TRP A 207 12.58 -5.24 3.50
C TRP A 207 13.72 -4.40 4.10
N LEU A 208 14.42 -4.93 5.11
CA LEU A 208 15.54 -4.25 5.73
C LEU A 208 16.70 -4.04 4.75
N ALA A 209 17.02 -5.05 3.93
CA ALA A 209 18.05 -4.97 2.90
C ALA A 209 17.73 -3.88 1.85
N LEU A 210 16.48 -3.77 1.41
CA LEU A 210 16.07 -2.72 0.46
C LEU A 210 16.17 -1.32 1.09
N LYS A 211 15.74 -1.16 2.35
CA LYS A 211 15.89 0.11 3.07
C LYS A 211 17.36 0.48 3.30
N ASP A 212 18.20 -0.48 3.62
CA ASP A 212 19.64 -0.27 3.80
C ASP A 212 20.32 0.14 2.48
N LEU A 213 19.92 -0.46 1.36
CA LEU A 213 20.35 -0.05 0.02
C LEU A 213 20.01 1.42 -0.25
N ALA A 214 18.74 1.82 -0.03
CA ALA A 214 18.29 3.19 -0.25
C ALA A 214 18.95 4.20 0.70
N LYS A 215 19.13 3.85 1.97
CA LYS A 215 19.88 4.67 2.92
C LYS A 215 21.34 4.85 2.47
N THR A 216 21.95 3.79 1.94
CA THR A 216 23.34 3.83 1.48
C THR A 216 23.50 4.75 0.27
N VAL A 217 22.60 4.69 -0.72
CA VAL A 217 22.71 5.55 -1.91
C VAL A 217 22.60 7.03 -1.56
N HIS A 218 21.68 7.40 -0.66
CA HIS A 218 21.53 8.78 -0.20
C HIS A 218 22.77 9.28 0.53
N LYS A 219 23.33 8.46 1.43
CA LYS A 219 24.58 8.80 2.10
C LYS A 219 25.72 9.00 1.10
N PHE A 220 25.83 8.11 0.11
CA PHE A 220 26.88 8.22 -0.89
C PHE A 220 26.72 9.46 -1.77
N ALA A 221 25.49 9.90 -2.05
CA ALA A 221 25.27 11.12 -2.81
C ALA A 221 25.85 12.38 -2.14
N GLU A 222 25.97 12.38 -0.81
CA GLU A 222 26.56 13.50 -0.06
C GLU A 222 28.08 13.37 0.13
N THR A 223 28.62 12.14 0.12
CA THR A 223 30.00 11.89 0.56
C THR A 223 30.95 11.46 -0.55
N VAL A 224 30.44 10.98 -1.69
CA VAL A 224 31.25 10.29 -2.71
C VAL A 224 31.62 11.23 -3.85
N ALA A 225 32.90 11.22 -4.22
CA ALA A 225 33.41 11.98 -5.36
C ALA A 225 33.51 11.14 -6.65
N PRO A 226 33.43 11.75 -7.86
CA PRO A 226 33.62 11.03 -9.11
C PRO A 226 35.00 10.36 -9.23
N GLY A 227 35.07 9.24 -9.96
CA GLY A 227 36.31 8.48 -10.19
C GLY A 227 36.48 7.29 -9.24
N ASP A 228 37.62 7.18 -8.57
CA ASP A 228 37.96 6.01 -7.72
C ASP A 228 36.95 5.78 -6.58
N ASP A 229 36.48 6.86 -5.97
CA ASP A 229 35.54 6.78 -4.85
C ASP A 229 34.15 6.30 -5.33
N ALA A 230 33.65 6.88 -6.42
CA ALA A 230 32.44 6.39 -7.10
C ALA A 230 32.55 4.91 -7.48
N THR A 231 33.70 4.44 -7.99
CA THR A 231 33.92 3.03 -8.31
C THR A 231 33.73 2.11 -7.09
N ARG A 232 34.26 2.52 -5.93
CA ARG A 232 34.09 1.78 -4.67
C ARG A 232 32.64 1.82 -4.20
N ALA A 233 31.99 2.98 -4.28
CA ALA A 233 30.59 3.15 -3.94
C ALA A 233 29.68 2.25 -4.79
N MET A 234 29.86 2.24 -6.12
CA MET A 234 29.09 1.37 -7.03
C MET A 234 29.30 -0.11 -6.70
N THR A 235 30.51 -0.51 -6.31
CA THR A 235 30.81 -1.89 -5.90
C THR A 235 30.06 -2.28 -4.62
N VAL A 236 29.98 -1.37 -3.63
CA VAL A 236 29.19 -1.58 -2.41
C VAL A 236 27.69 -1.68 -2.75
N MET A 237 27.19 -0.80 -3.61
CA MET A 237 25.79 -0.79 -4.05
C MET A 237 25.40 -2.07 -4.77
N LEU A 238 26.23 -2.53 -5.73
CA LEU A 238 26.02 -3.81 -6.43
C LEU A 238 25.98 -5.00 -5.47
N ARG A 239 26.85 -5.02 -4.45
CA ARG A 239 26.85 -6.08 -3.43
C ARG A 239 25.56 -6.08 -2.60
N LYS A 240 25.09 -4.91 -2.17
CA LYS A 240 23.84 -4.76 -1.42
C LYS A 240 22.62 -5.16 -2.26
N LEU A 241 22.60 -4.75 -3.53
CA LEU A 241 21.52 -5.10 -4.45
C LEU A 241 21.50 -6.61 -4.76
N ALA A 242 22.67 -7.24 -4.93
CA ALA A 242 22.77 -8.70 -5.06
C ALA A 242 22.27 -9.42 -3.78
N GLY A 243 22.61 -8.92 -2.60
CA GLY A 243 22.12 -9.43 -1.32
C GLY A 243 20.59 -9.35 -1.21
N PHE A 244 20.00 -8.21 -1.59
CA PHE A 244 18.55 -8.06 -1.65
C PHE A 244 17.90 -9.01 -2.66
N SER A 245 18.45 -9.12 -3.88
CA SER A 245 17.95 -10.07 -4.89
C SER A 245 18.04 -11.52 -4.41
N GLY A 246 19.11 -11.89 -3.69
CA GLY A 246 19.25 -13.21 -3.06
C GLY A 246 18.15 -13.47 -2.04
N LEU A 247 17.93 -12.53 -1.11
CA LEU A 247 16.87 -12.62 -0.10
C LEU A 247 15.47 -12.72 -0.72
N LEU A 248 15.22 -12.05 -1.85
CA LEU A 248 13.96 -12.18 -2.59
C LEU A 248 13.80 -13.57 -3.20
N HIS A 249 14.85 -14.12 -3.81
CA HIS A 249 14.80 -15.46 -4.42
C HIS A 249 14.64 -16.58 -3.39
N GLU A 250 15.20 -16.41 -2.20
CA GLU A 250 15.14 -17.41 -1.12
C GLU A 250 13.83 -17.34 -0.33
N ASN A 251 13.34 -16.14 -0.01
CA ASN A 251 12.22 -15.97 0.91
C ASN A 251 10.87 -15.73 0.23
N MET A 252 10.84 -15.30 -1.04
CA MET A 252 9.59 -15.07 -1.73
C MET A 252 9.06 -16.40 -2.29
N TYR A 253 7.85 -16.78 -1.87
CA TYR A 253 7.19 -17.95 -2.43
C TYR A 253 7.04 -17.81 -3.96
N ARG A 254 7.43 -18.85 -4.71
CA ARG A 254 7.36 -18.92 -6.19
C ARG A 254 5.93 -19.07 -6.73
N PHE A 255 5.04 -18.18 -6.32
CA PHE A 255 3.65 -18.09 -6.78
C PHE A 255 3.48 -17.01 -7.86
N THR A 256 2.25 -16.62 -8.17
CA THR A 256 1.91 -15.61 -9.18
C THR A 256 2.65 -14.30 -8.98
N GLY A 257 2.81 -13.83 -7.73
CA GLY A 257 3.55 -12.59 -7.44
C GLY A 257 5.01 -12.65 -7.89
N TRP A 258 5.69 -13.77 -7.66
CA TRP A 258 7.07 -13.98 -8.14
C TRP A 258 7.17 -13.87 -9.66
N ARG A 259 6.17 -14.34 -10.40
CA ARG A 259 6.13 -14.22 -11.87
C ARG A 259 6.05 -12.76 -12.32
N PHE A 260 5.25 -11.93 -11.65
CA PHE A 260 5.15 -10.50 -12.01
C PHE A 260 6.44 -9.73 -11.73
N LEU A 261 7.14 -10.06 -10.63
CA LEU A 261 8.48 -9.54 -10.36
C LEU A 261 9.46 -9.94 -11.48
N GLU A 262 9.49 -11.23 -11.83
CA GLU A 262 10.38 -11.77 -12.85
C GLU A 262 10.06 -11.24 -14.26
N ILE A 263 8.79 -11.03 -14.58
CA ILE A 263 8.36 -10.34 -15.81
C ILE A 263 8.95 -8.93 -15.85
N GLY A 264 8.85 -8.18 -14.75
CA GLY A 264 9.45 -6.85 -14.65
C GLY A 264 10.94 -6.85 -14.95
N ARG A 265 11.69 -7.76 -14.31
CA ARG A 265 13.14 -7.90 -14.53
C ARG A 265 13.48 -8.24 -15.98
N ARG A 266 12.78 -9.22 -16.56
CA ARG A 266 13.01 -9.65 -17.95
C ARG A 266 12.64 -8.59 -18.97
N LEU A 267 11.57 -7.83 -18.73
CA LEU A 267 11.20 -6.70 -19.58
C LEU A 267 12.30 -5.64 -19.57
N GLU A 268 12.83 -5.31 -18.40
CA GLU A 268 13.89 -4.31 -18.30
C GLU A 268 15.18 -4.77 -19.01
N ARG A 269 15.60 -6.03 -18.81
CA ARG A 269 16.74 -6.63 -19.55
C ARG A 269 16.56 -6.68 -21.06
N GLY A 270 15.31 -6.68 -21.55
CA GLY A 270 15.05 -6.68 -22.98
C GLY A 270 15.06 -5.29 -23.60
N ILE A 271 15.02 -4.23 -22.77
CA ILE A 271 15.06 -2.82 -23.20
C ILE A 271 16.49 -2.28 -23.18
N GLN A 272 17.29 -2.72 -22.21
CA GLN A 272 18.70 -2.35 -22.04
C GLN A 272 19.62 -3.18 -22.95
#